data_AF-A0A9E0T5U2-F1
#
_entry.id   AF-A0A9E0T5U2-F1
#
_cell.length_a   1.000
_cell.length_b   1.000
_cell.length_c   1.000
_cell.angle_alpha   90.00
_cell.angle_beta   90.00
_cell.angle_gamma   90.00
#
_symmetry.space_group_name_H-M   'P 1'
#
loop_
_entity.id
_entity.type
_entity.pdbx_description
1 polymer ?
#
loop_
_entity_poly.entity_id
_entity_poly.type
_entity_poly.pdbx_seq_one_letter_code
_entity_poly.pdbx_strand_id
1 'polypeptide(L)'
;MAAMDFDEREREKFALRRGDLLLCEGGEPGRCAVWNEQIPGCYYQKALHRLRPHEGIADSEFLSLWIRLQAKAGTFEDQNAKTTIAHLPLVRLEQLQVPALPIIEQRRIAARLKAQLAEVDTARQAAQTQVRDAALLRQRLLRQTFDALADGPHKVLGEWAKTTSGSTPSRGDKRCWSPAEIPWVKTGEVAFAPITATEESISKQALAECSLTLLPPQSVLIAMYGQGKTRGQSAILQVEATTNQACFAVLPNDTWDAEFLHHWLMASYEDLRALSDGRGGNQANLNGGLLNALEISAPAIDEQRRIVARLQSQLAQADAIAQAAAAQLAQIERLPQRLLAQAFAEQGDVP
;
A
#
# COMPACT_ATOMS: atom_id res chain seq x y z
N MET A 1 -7.67 25.80 21.01
CA MET A 1 -6.82 27.01 20.92
C MET A 1 -6.00 27.09 22.19
N ALA A 2 -4.67 26.98 22.10
CA ALA A 2 -3.79 27.23 23.24
C ALA A 2 -3.59 28.75 23.36
N ALA A 3 -3.73 29.31 24.56
CA ALA A 3 -3.39 30.70 24.83
C ALA A 3 -1.90 30.80 25.14
N MET A 4 -1.14 31.48 24.29
CA MET A 4 0.25 31.85 24.57
C MET A 4 0.27 33.22 25.24
N ASP A 5 1.00 33.33 26.34
CA ASP A 5 1.16 34.57 27.09
C ASP A 5 2.27 35.40 26.43
N PHE A 6 1.89 36.33 25.55
CA PHE A 6 2.82 37.22 24.85
C PHE A 6 2.87 38.59 25.54
N ASP A 7 4.08 39.10 25.78
CA ASP A 7 4.28 40.50 26.16
C ASP A 7 3.91 41.46 25.00
N GLU A 8 3.80 42.76 25.27
CA GLU A 8 3.34 43.74 24.28
C GLU A 8 4.27 43.83 23.05
N ARG A 9 5.58 43.60 23.22
CA ARG A 9 6.58 43.58 22.13
C ARG A 9 6.50 42.29 21.33
N GLU A 10 6.26 41.17 21.99
CA GLU A 10 6.09 39.87 21.35
C GLU A 10 4.79 39.81 20.56
N ARG A 11 3.71 40.43 21.07
CA ARG A 11 2.46 40.58 20.30
C ARG A 11 2.70 41.32 19.01
N GLU A 12 3.43 42.43 19.03
CA GLU A 12 3.73 43.18 17.81
C GLU A 12 4.62 42.38 16.85
N LYS A 13 5.62 41.67 17.37
CA LYS A 13 6.55 40.87 16.58
C LYS A 13 5.87 39.69 15.89
N PHE A 14 5.08 38.92 16.62
CA PHE A 14 4.49 37.65 16.15
C PHE A 14 3.10 37.79 15.54
N ALA A 15 2.50 38.98 15.53
CA ALA A 15 1.21 39.20 14.90
C ALA A 15 1.27 38.96 13.39
N LEU A 16 0.25 38.25 12.89
CA LEU A 16 0.03 38.01 11.47
C LEU A 16 -0.86 39.10 10.86
N ARG A 17 -0.54 39.47 9.62
CA ARG A 17 -1.31 40.37 8.76
C ARG A 17 -1.66 39.64 7.47
N ARG A 18 -2.80 39.97 6.85
CA ARG A 18 -3.14 39.43 5.53
C ARG A 18 -1.97 39.56 4.55
N GLY A 19 -1.67 38.47 3.85
CA GLY A 19 -0.55 38.40 2.90
C GLY A 19 0.79 38.00 3.53
N ASP A 20 0.88 37.84 4.86
CA ASP A 20 2.08 37.25 5.46
C ASP A 20 2.25 35.80 4.96
N LEU A 21 3.45 35.47 4.49
CA LEU A 21 3.81 34.12 4.08
C LEU A 21 4.53 33.42 5.22
N LEU A 22 3.94 32.33 5.70
CA LEU A 22 4.51 31.49 6.74
C LEU A 22 5.26 30.32 6.11
N LEU A 23 6.50 30.12 6.52
CA LEU A 23 7.42 29.12 5.97
C LEU A 23 8.01 28.27 7.10
N CYS A 24 8.00 26.95 6.95
CA CYS A 24 8.59 26.04 7.93
C CYS A 24 10.11 26.20 8.00
N GLU A 25 10.63 26.41 9.21
CA GLU A 25 12.08 26.49 9.49
C GLU A 25 12.70 25.09 9.57
N GLY A 26 12.02 24.11 10.16
CA GLY A 26 12.53 22.75 10.34
C GLY A 26 11.56 21.66 9.88
N GLY A 27 12.10 20.47 9.59
CA GLY A 27 11.34 19.27 9.22
C GLY A 27 11.01 19.20 7.73
N GLU A 28 10.28 20.19 7.21
CA GLU A 28 9.92 20.28 5.79
C GLU A 28 10.32 21.65 5.19
N PRO A 29 11.62 21.93 4.98
CA PRO A 29 12.09 23.17 4.37
C PRO A 29 11.34 23.50 3.07
N GLY A 30 10.80 24.72 2.96
CA GLY A 30 10.08 25.18 1.77
C GLY A 30 8.56 25.01 1.80
N ARG A 31 8.01 24.26 2.78
CA ARG A 31 6.56 24.23 3.01
C ARG A 31 6.09 25.59 3.50
N CYS A 32 5.19 26.21 2.75
CA CYS A 32 4.68 27.54 3.08
C CYS A 32 3.20 27.75 2.76
N ALA A 33 2.60 28.72 3.46
CA ALA A 33 1.20 29.12 3.31
C ALA A 33 1.02 30.64 3.47
N VAL A 34 0.19 31.23 2.62
CA VAL A 34 -0.21 32.64 2.73
C VAL A 34 -1.31 32.78 3.78
N TRP A 35 -1.12 33.69 4.72
CA TRP A 35 -2.09 34.03 5.74
C TRP A 35 -3.18 34.95 5.16
N ASN A 36 -4.44 34.58 5.32
CA ASN A 36 -5.60 35.31 4.80
C ASN A 36 -6.56 35.76 5.91
N GLU A 37 -6.06 35.98 7.13
CA GLU A 37 -6.84 36.48 8.28
C GLU A 37 -8.04 35.60 8.66
N GLN A 38 -7.89 34.28 8.52
CA GLN A 38 -8.94 33.31 8.85
C GLN A 38 -9.24 33.28 10.36
N ILE A 39 -8.30 33.72 11.21
CA ILE A 39 -8.46 33.80 12.67
C ILE A 39 -8.06 35.21 13.13
N PRO A 40 -8.97 35.97 13.77
CA PRO A 40 -8.63 37.28 14.34
C PRO A 40 -7.55 37.18 15.42
N GLY A 41 -6.59 38.10 15.41
CA GLY A 41 -5.54 38.16 16.43
C GLY A 41 -4.63 36.93 16.45
N CYS A 42 -4.32 36.36 15.29
CA CYS A 42 -3.47 35.18 15.20
C CYS A 42 -1.98 35.53 15.29
N TYR A 43 -1.24 34.68 16.01
CA TYR A 43 0.20 34.74 16.19
C TYR A 43 0.83 33.43 15.73
N TYR A 44 2.12 33.44 15.40
CA TYR A 44 2.84 32.25 14.96
C TYR A 44 3.96 31.85 15.94
N GLN A 45 4.26 30.55 16.00
CA GLN A 45 5.33 30.00 16.84
C GLN A 45 6.72 30.23 16.23
N LYS A 46 7.76 30.24 17.07
CA LYS A 46 9.15 30.53 16.65
C LYS A 46 9.71 29.60 15.56
N ALA A 47 9.18 28.38 15.40
CA ALA A 47 9.63 27.41 14.39
C ALA A 47 9.19 27.71 12.94
N LEU A 48 8.68 28.92 12.68
CA LEU A 48 8.26 29.39 11.36
C LEU A 48 8.97 30.72 11.05
N HIS A 49 9.36 30.88 9.80
CA HIS A 49 9.70 32.17 9.24
C HIS A 49 8.43 32.88 8.77
N ARG A 50 8.34 34.18 9.03
CA ARG A 50 7.30 35.06 8.46
C ARG A 50 7.94 35.98 7.45
N LEU A 51 7.61 35.79 6.18
CA LEU A 51 7.96 36.73 5.11
C LEU A 51 6.79 37.68 4.93
N ARG A 52 7.04 38.98 5.00
CA ARG A 52 6.05 40.03 4.73
C ARG A 52 6.46 40.76 3.45
N PRO A 53 5.77 40.54 2.32
CA PRO A 53 6.11 41.19 1.06
C PRO A 53 5.92 42.70 1.17
N HIS A 54 6.81 43.46 0.53
CA HIS A 54 6.62 44.90 0.39
C HIS A 54 5.48 45.18 -0.61
N GLU A 55 4.57 46.06 -0.20
CA GLU A 55 3.42 46.44 -1.00
C GLU A 55 3.84 47.01 -2.36
N GLY A 56 3.19 46.55 -3.43
CA GLY A 56 3.49 46.96 -4.81
C GLY A 56 4.76 46.34 -5.41
N ILE A 57 5.59 45.65 -4.61
CA ILE A 57 6.84 45.03 -5.07
C ILE A 57 6.68 43.52 -5.28
N ALA A 58 6.16 42.80 -4.29
CA ALA A 58 6.06 41.36 -4.33
C ALA A 58 4.68 40.83 -3.90
N ASP A 59 4.20 39.80 -4.59
CA ASP A 59 2.95 39.11 -4.30
C ASP A 59 3.21 37.85 -3.46
N SER A 60 2.45 37.68 -2.38
CA SER A 60 2.63 36.58 -1.43
C SER A 60 2.38 35.21 -2.04
N GLU A 61 1.42 35.09 -2.97
CA GLU A 61 1.06 33.83 -3.62
C GLU A 61 2.12 33.47 -4.66
N PHE A 62 2.60 34.46 -5.41
CA PHE A 62 3.74 34.28 -6.32
C PHE A 62 4.98 33.78 -5.57
N LEU A 63 5.35 34.43 -4.45
CA LEU A 63 6.46 34.01 -3.60
C LEU A 63 6.28 32.60 -3.03
N SER A 64 5.05 32.25 -2.61
CA SER A 64 4.75 30.90 -2.13
C SER A 64 5.02 29.84 -3.21
N LEU A 65 4.58 30.09 -4.45
CA LEU A 65 4.78 29.18 -5.57
C LEU A 65 6.26 29.06 -5.95
N TRP A 66 7.01 30.17 -5.92
CA TRP A 66 8.45 30.17 -6.17
C TRP A 66 9.22 29.37 -5.11
N ILE A 67 8.93 29.63 -3.83
CA ILE A 67 9.59 28.91 -2.71
C ILE A 67 9.29 27.42 -2.79
N ARG A 68 8.07 27.01 -3.16
CA ARG A 68 7.72 25.60 -3.37
C ARG A 68 8.55 24.96 -4.48
N LEU A 69 8.77 25.67 -5.58
CA LEU A 69 9.63 25.19 -6.68
C LEU A 69 11.09 25.02 -6.19
N GLN A 70 11.63 26.03 -5.52
CA GLN A 70 13.00 26.04 -5.00
C GLN A 70 13.24 24.93 -3.97
N ALA A 71 12.27 24.70 -3.10
CA ALA A 71 12.29 23.59 -2.15
C ALA A 71 12.40 22.24 -2.84
N LYS A 72 11.60 22.01 -3.90
CA LYS A 72 11.63 20.78 -4.68
C LYS A 72 12.89 20.62 -5.54
N ALA A 73 13.56 21.72 -5.87
CA ALA A 73 14.86 21.72 -6.53
C ALA A 73 16.03 21.43 -5.57
N GLY A 74 15.76 21.27 -4.27
CA GLY A 74 16.79 21.03 -3.26
C GLY A 74 17.55 22.29 -2.84
N THR A 75 17.10 23.50 -3.22
CA THR A 75 17.77 24.77 -2.91
C THR A 75 17.98 24.97 -1.39
N PHE A 76 17.08 24.41 -0.58
CA PHE A 76 17.11 24.51 0.87
C PHE A 76 17.74 23.29 1.57
N GLU A 77 18.17 22.27 0.83
CA GLU A 77 18.81 21.09 1.41
C GLU A 77 20.25 21.40 1.83
N ASP A 78 20.71 20.83 2.94
CA ASP A 78 22.09 20.94 3.41
C ASP A 78 22.86 19.69 3.03
N GLN A 79 23.77 19.82 2.06
CA GLN A 79 24.60 18.71 1.58
C GLN A 79 25.56 18.18 2.67
N ASN A 80 25.75 18.91 3.77
CA ASN A 80 26.67 18.57 4.86
C ASN A 80 25.97 18.22 6.20
N ALA A 81 24.63 18.22 6.26
CA ALA A 81 23.92 17.95 7.51
C ALA A 81 24.00 16.47 7.93
N LYS A 82 24.76 16.18 8.99
CA LYS A 82 24.83 14.88 9.68
C LYS A 82 23.63 14.60 10.61
N THR A 83 22.63 15.48 10.66
CA THR A 83 21.50 15.43 11.60
C THR A 83 20.19 15.06 10.92
N THR A 84 19.35 14.28 11.61
CA THR A 84 18.10 13.68 11.09
C THR A 84 16.99 14.67 10.72
N ILE A 85 17.12 15.97 11.01
CA ILE A 85 16.10 16.99 10.72
C ILE A 85 16.72 18.10 9.87
N ALA A 86 16.17 18.31 8.67
CA ALA A 86 16.55 19.40 7.79
C ALA A 86 16.06 20.75 8.34
N HIS A 87 16.92 21.77 8.28
CA HIS A 87 16.66 23.10 8.82
C HIS A 87 16.96 24.17 7.75
N LEU A 88 16.13 25.20 7.67
CA LEU A 88 16.24 26.35 6.76
C LEU A 88 16.59 27.61 7.55
N PRO A 89 17.88 27.95 7.71
CA PRO A 89 18.30 29.15 8.40
C PRO A 89 17.85 30.42 7.67
N LEU A 90 17.56 31.49 8.42
CA LEU A 90 17.16 32.79 7.87
C LEU A 90 18.17 33.33 6.84
N VAL A 91 19.47 33.16 7.09
CA VAL A 91 20.54 33.62 6.18
C VAL A 91 20.42 33.00 4.78
N ARG A 92 20.03 31.72 4.68
CA ARG A 92 19.81 31.10 3.37
C ARG A 92 18.56 31.63 2.69
N LEU A 93 17.52 31.91 3.47
CA LEU A 93 16.28 32.48 2.95
C LEU A 93 16.52 33.91 2.41
N GLU A 94 17.35 34.71 3.07
CA GLU A 94 17.75 36.06 2.64
C GLU A 94 18.57 36.04 1.33
N GLN A 95 19.28 34.95 1.06
CA GLN A 95 20.05 34.77 -0.18
C GLN A 95 19.22 34.26 -1.36
N LEU A 96 17.94 33.90 -1.12
CA LEU A 96 17.06 33.37 -2.15
C LEU A 96 16.83 34.42 -3.25
N GLN A 97 17.29 34.10 -4.46
CA GLN A 97 16.99 34.90 -5.64
C GLN A 97 15.53 34.71 -6.02
N VAL A 98 14.81 35.82 -6.23
CA VAL A 98 13.40 35.84 -6.63
C VAL A 98 13.28 36.52 -8.00
N PRO A 99 12.50 35.99 -8.95
CA PRO A 99 12.29 36.64 -10.24
C PRO A 99 11.75 38.07 -10.10
N ALA A 100 12.44 39.03 -10.72
CA ALA A 100 12.10 40.45 -10.67
C ALA A 100 11.01 40.81 -11.71
N LEU A 101 9.78 40.34 -11.49
CA LEU A 101 8.63 40.62 -12.36
C LEU A 101 7.78 41.78 -11.82
N PRO A 102 7.14 42.60 -12.67
CA PRO A 102 6.15 43.57 -12.22
C PRO A 102 5.03 42.91 -11.41
N ILE A 103 4.53 43.59 -10.36
CA ILE A 103 3.52 43.04 -9.45
C ILE A 103 2.26 42.54 -10.15
N ILE A 104 1.87 43.16 -11.27
CA ILE A 104 0.73 42.75 -12.10
C ILE A 104 0.99 41.37 -12.74
N GLU A 105 2.19 41.14 -13.26
CA GLU A 105 2.56 39.85 -13.86
C GLU A 105 2.71 38.76 -12.79
N GLN A 106 3.29 39.08 -11.63
CA GLN A 106 3.36 38.14 -10.49
C GLN A 106 1.95 37.64 -10.12
N ARG A 107 0.99 38.56 -9.97
CA ARG A 107 -0.42 38.23 -9.67
C ARG A 107 -1.06 37.40 -10.77
N ARG A 108 -0.81 37.73 -12.05
CA ARG A 108 -1.34 36.97 -13.20
C ARG A 108 -0.82 35.54 -13.21
N ILE A 109 0.49 35.36 -13.02
CA ILE A 109 1.14 34.04 -12.96
C ILE A 109 0.62 33.24 -11.77
N ALA A 110 0.56 33.86 -10.59
CA ALA A 110 0.07 33.23 -9.38
C ALA A 110 -1.39 32.76 -9.52
N ALA A 111 -2.27 33.61 -10.06
CA ALA A 111 -3.66 33.25 -10.29
C ALA A 111 -3.81 32.06 -11.25
N ARG A 112 -3.08 32.07 -12.37
CA ARG A 112 -3.06 30.97 -13.36
C ARG A 112 -2.57 29.67 -12.73
N LEU A 113 -1.41 29.70 -12.05
CA LEU A 113 -0.81 28.53 -11.42
C LEU A 113 -1.70 27.96 -10.32
N LYS A 114 -2.32 28.81 -9.49
CA LYS A 114 -3.25 28.36 -8.45
C LYS A 114 -4.46 27.65 -9.05
N ALA A 115 -5.03 28.17 -10.13
CA ALA A 115 -6.14 27.51 -10.82
C ALA A 115 -5.72 26.13 -11.36
N GLN A 116 -4.59 26.04 -12.05
CA GLN A 116 -4.06 24.78 -12.58
C GLN A 116 -3.72 23.77 -11.47
N LEU A 117 -3.12 24.22 -10.37
CA LEU A 117 -2.80 23.36 -9.22
C LEU A 117 -4.06 22.85 -8.52
N ALA A 118 -5.10 23.68 -8.43
CA ALA A 118 -6.39 23.24 -7.89
C ALA A 118 -7.03 22.15 -8.76
N GLU A 119 -6.99 22.29 -10.09
CA GLU A 119 -7.45 21.23 -11.02
C GLU A 119 -6.66 19.94 -10.85
N VAL A 120 -5.32 20.03 -10.71
CA VAL A 120 -4.46 18.87 -10.46
C VAL A 120 -4.78 18.21 -9.13
N ASP A 121 -5.09 18.98 -8.08
CA ASP A 121 -5.48 18.43 -6.79
C ASP A 121 -6.82 17.68 -6.87
N THR A 122 -7.80 18.20 -7.61
CA THR A 122 -9.05 17.50 -7.90
C THR A 122 -8.80 16.20 -8.67
N ALA A 123 -7.97 16.25 -9.72
CA ALA A 123 -7.59 15.06 -10.49
C ALA A 123 -6.85 14.02 -9.63
N ARG A 124 -5.98 14.47 -8.71
CA ARG A 124 -5.27 13.59 -7.78
C ARG A 124 -6.23 12.87 -6.85
N GLN A 125 -7.20 13.57 -6.27
CA GLN A 125 -8.21 12.97 -5.39
C GLN A 125 -9.04 11.92 -6.14
N ALA A 126 -9.47 12.22 -7.37
CA ALA A 126 -10.19 11.28 -8.21
C ALA A 126 -9.34 10.03 -8.53
N ALA A 127 -8.07 10.22 -8.92
CA ALA A 127 -7.15 9.11 -9.21
C ALA A 127 -6.85 8.25 -7.96
N GLN A 128 -6.72 8.86 -6.78
CA GLN A 128 -6.55 8.14 -5.51
C GLN A 128 -7.79 7.29 -5.17
N THR A 129 -8.99 7.75 -5.51
CA THR A 129 -10.22 6.94 -5.38
C THR A 129 -10.21 5.79 -6.38
N GLN A 130 -9.86 6.05 -7.64
CA GLN A 130 -9.76 5.02 -8.68
C GLN A 130 -8.75 3.91 -8.32
N VAL A 131 -7.58 4.27 -7.77
CA VAL A 131 -6.59 3.29 -7.28
C VAL A 131 -7.17 2.43 -6.15
N ARG A 132 -7.88 3.05 -5.20
CA ARG A 132 -8.55 2.32 -4.11
C ARG A 132 -9.62 1.36 -4.63
N ASP A 133 -10.46 1.80 -5.57
CA ASP A 133 -11.50 0.96 -6.14
C ASP A 133 -10.94 -0.17 -6.99
N ALA A 134 -9.91 0.10 -7.80
CA ALA A 134 -9.23 -0.91 -8.59
C ALA A 134 -8.55 -1.98 -7.72
N ALA A 135 -7.97 -1.59 -6.57
CA ALA A 135 -7.39 -2.54 -5.62
C ALA A 135 -8.42 -3.51 -5.01
N LEU A 136 -9.70 -3.12 -4.95
CA LEU A 136 -10.78 -3.96 -4.45
C LEU A 136 -11.46 -4.81 -5.53
N LEU A 137 -11.25 -4.49 -6.81
CA LEU A 137 -11.94 -5.12 -7.93
C LEU A 137 -11.70 -6.63 -7.99
N ARG A 138 -10.45 -7.07 -7.76
CA ARG A 138 -10.08 -8.50 -7.70
C ARG A 138 -10.94 -9.26 -6.69
N GLN A 139 -11.04 -8.74 -5.47
CA GLN A 139 -11.83 -9.37 -4.40
C GLN A 139 -13.32 -9.37 -4.72
N ARG A 140 -13.85 -8.28 -5.31
CA ARG A 140 -15.27 -8.21 -5.72
C ARG A 140 -15.61 -9.23 -6.80
N LEU A 141 -14.75 -9.38 -7.82
CA LEU A 141 -14.94 -10.36 -8.90
C LEU A 141 -14.94 -11.80 -8.38
N LEU A 142 -13.99 -12.11 -7.49
CA LEU A 142 -13.95 -13.40 -6.80
C LEU A 142 -15.25 -13.65 -6.05
N ARG A 143 -15.65 -12.71 -5.19
CA ARG A 143 -16.84 -12.86 -4.36
C ARG A 143 -18.11 -13.02 -5.19
N GLN A 144 -18.31 -12.14 -6.17
CA GLN A 144 -19.44 -12.21 -7.11
C GLN A 144 -19.51 -13.55 -7.85
N THR A 145 -18.35 -14.10 -8.26
CA THR A 145 -18.30 -15.37 -8.99
C THR A 145 -18.79 -16.53 -8.14
N PHE A 146 -18.38 -16.62 -6.88
CA PHE A 146 -18.74 -17.73 -6.01
C PHE A 146 -20.08 -17.53 -5.31
N ASP A 147 -20.50 -16.29 -5.04
CA ASP A 147 -21.86 -15.98 -4.56
C ASP A 147 -22.92 -16.44 -5.60
N ALA A 148 -22.62 -16.31 -6.89
CA ALA A 148 -23.49 -16.79 -7.96
C ALA A 148 -23.63 -18.33 -8.00
N LEU A 149 -22.79 -19.07 -7.26
CA LEU A 149 -22.84 -20.52 -7.14
C LEU A 149 -23.44 -21.01 -5.81
N ALA A 150 -23.90 -20.08 -4.95
CA ALA A 150 -24.36 -20.38 -3.59
C ALA A 150 -25.60 -21.30 -3.55
N ASP A 151 -26.48 -21.24 -4.55
CA ASP A 151 -27.66 -22.11 -4.64
C ASP A 151 -27.37 -23.45 -5.36
N GLY A 152 -26.13 -23.65 -5.81
CA GLY A 152 -25.69 -24.84 -6.54
C GLY A 152 -25.41 -26.05 -5.63
N PRO A 153 -24.94 -27.18 -6.21
CA PRO A 153 -24.55 -28.33 -5.43
C PRO A 153 -23.35 -27.99 -4.53
N HIS A 154 -23.42 -28.37 -3.25
CA HIS A 154 -22.35 -28.22 -2.27
C HIS A 154 -21.89 -29.59 -1.78
N LYS A 155 -20.60 -29.68 -1.42
CA LYS A 155 -19.99 -30.86 -0.83
C LYS A 155 -19.11 -30.47 0.35
N VAL A 156 -19.11 -31.31 1.37
CA VAL A 156 -18.27 -31.16 2.56
C VAL A 156 -16.83 -31.55 2.21
N LEU A 157 -15.87 -30.64 2.42
CA LEU A 157 -14.48 -30.82 1.98
C LEU A 157 -13.86 -32.13 2.48
N GLY A 158 -13.97 -32.42 3.78
CA GLY A 158 -13.34 -33.59 4.39
C GLY A 158 -13.96 -34.94 4.01
N GLU A 159 -15.18 -34.94 3.47
CA GLU A 159 -15.85 -36.15 3.00
C GLU A 159 -15.48 -36.50 1.55
N TRP A 160 -15.13 -35.48 0.75
CA TRP A 160 -14.98 -35.60 -0.69
C TRP A 160 -13.57 -35.35 -1.22
N ALA A 161 -12.63 -35.01 -0.35
CA ALA A 161 -11.22 -34.87 -0.68
C ALA A 161 -10.34 -35.48 0.41
N LYS A 162 -9.21 -36.08 0.00
CA LYS A 162 -8.17 -36.47 0.94
C LYS A 162 -7.45 -35.22 1.43
N THR A 163 -7.42 -35.06 2.74
CA THR A 163 -6.78 -33.92 3.40
C THR A 163 -5.69 -34.40 4.35
N THR A 164 -4.70 -33.55 4.61
CA THR A 164 -3.65 -33.85 5.59
C THR A 164 -3.04 -32.56 6.13
N SER A 165 -2.33 -32.65 7.24
CA SER A 165 -1.43 -31.59 7.71
C SER A 165 0.01 -32.08 7.68
N GLY A 166 0.94 -31.15 7.60
CA GLY A 166 2.37 -31.44 7.61
C GLY A 166 2.93 -31.70 9.01
N SER A 167 4.26 -31.86 9.08
CA SER A 167 5.00 -31.98 10.32
C SER A 167 6.35 -31.28 10.21
N THR A 168 6.94 -30.92 11.35
CA THR A 168 8.26 -30.28 11.40
C THR A 168 9.28 -31.30 11.90
N PRO A 169 10.30 -31.68 11.09
CA PRO A 169 11.37 -32.52 11.59
C PRO A 169 12.20 -31.76 12.62
N SER A 170 12.99 -32.47 13.44
CA SER A 170 13.78 -31.83 14.49
C SER A 170 14.70 -30.75 13.92
N ARG A 171 14.52 -29.50 14.37
CA ARG A 171 15.39 -28.37 14.00
C ARG A 171 16.82 -28.54 14.53
N GLY A 172 17.00 -29.31 15.61
CA GLY A 172 18.31 -29.60 16.18
C GLY A 172 19.10 -30.68 15.43
N ASP A 173 18.43 -31.52 14.64
CA ASP A 173 19.09 -32.57 13.86
C ASP A 173 19.43 -32.07 12.46
N LYS A 174 20.71 -31.73 12.25
CA LYS A 174 21.20 -31.21 10.96
C LYS A 174 21.01 -32.20 9.80
N ARG A 175 20.92 -33.51 10.08
CA ARG A 175 20.69 -34.53 9.06
C ARG A 175 19.30 -34.39 8.42
N CYS A 176 18.34 -33.79 9.13
CA CYS A 176 17.01 -33.53 8.57
C CYS A 176 16.99 -32.44 7.49
N TRP A 177 18.00 -31.57 7.45
CA TRP A 177 18.02 -30.37 6.62
C TRP A 177 19.17 -30.37 5.59
N SER A 178 20.11 -31.30 5.72
CA SER A 178 21.28 -31.40 4.85
C SER A 178 21.53 -32.86 4.44
N PRO A 179 21.72 -33.14 3.13
CA PRO A 179 21.61 -32.20 2.02
C PRO A 179 20.18 -31.67 1.84
N ALA A 180 20.05 -30.42 1.37
CA ALA A 180 18.78 -29.75 1.14
C ALA A 180 18.20 -30.22 -0.21
N GLU A 181 17.29 -31.18 -0.19
CA GLU A 181 16.85 -31.90 -1.41
C GLU A 181 15.36 -31.76 -1.72
N ILE A 182 14.50 -31.75 -0.70
CA ILE A 182 13.05 -31.78 -0.86
C ILE A 182 12.46 -30.49 -0.30
N PRO A 183 11.70 -29.71 -1.11
CA PRO A 183 11.05 -28.49 -0.63
C PRO A 183 10.23 -28.71 0.65
N TRP A 184 10.36 -27.80 1.61
CA TRP A 184 9.61 -27.82 2.86
C TRP A 184 8.94 -26.46 3.09
N VAL A 185 7.62 -26.44 2.89
CA VAL A 185 6.80 -25.22 2.91
C VAL A 185 6.44 -24.85 4.35
N LYS A 186 6.75 -23.61 4.73
CA LYS A 186 6.23 -22.96 5.94
C LYS A 186 4.91 -22.27 5.64
N THR A 187 4.05 -22.18 6.65
CA THR A 187 2.78 -21.43 6.54
C THR A 187 2.92 -19.98 6.07
N GLY A 188 4.07 -19.32 6.30
CA GLY A 188 4.31 -17.95 5.82
C GLY A 188 4.49 -17.85 4.30
N GLU A 189 4.79 -18.97 3.63
CA GLU A 189 4.94 -19.05 2.17
C GLU A 189 3.60 -19.31 1.46
N VAL A 190 2.54 -19.65 2.22
CA VAL A 190 1.18 -19.82 1.69
C VAL A 190 0.52 -18.45 1.59
N ALA A 191 0.69 -17.76 0.46
CA ALA A 191 0.36 -16.33 0.33
C ALA A 191 -0.42 -15.95 -0.95
N PHE A 192 -1.45 -16.73 -1.30
CA PHE A 192 -2.28 -16.50 -2.51
C PHE A 192 -1.52 -16.46 -3.83
N ALA A 193 -0.40 -17.18 -3.87
CA ALA A 193 0.46 -17.34 -5.03
C ALA A 193 0.84 -18.81 -5.19
N PRO A 194 1.11 -19.28 -6.42
CA PRO A 194 1.62 -20.62 -6.64
C PRO A 194 2.99 -20.79 -5.96
N ILE A 195 3.22 -21.97 -5.37
CA ILE A 195 4.49 -22.32 -4.74
C ILE A 195 5.31 -23.14 -5.73
N THR A 196 6.31 -22.51 -6.33
CA THR A 196 7.26 -23.12 -7.27
C THR A 196 8.60 -23.48 -6.63
N ALA A 197 8.89 -22.91 -5.46
CA ALA A 197 10.10 -23.13 -4.68
C ALA A 197 9.83 -22.78 -3.22
N THR A 198 10.70 -23.20 -2.31
CA THR A 198 10.62 -22.91 -0.87
C THR A 198 11.91 -22.30 -0.36
N GLU A 199 11.82 -21.53 0.72
CA GLU A 199 12.99 -20.96 1.41
C GLU A 199 13.89 -22.04 2.03
N GLU A 200 13.30 -23.15 2.44
CA GLU A 200 13.99 -24.25 3.10
C GLU A 200 13.63 -25.59 2.46
N SER A 201 14.55 -26.55 2.57
CA SER A 201 14.36 -27.92 2.12
C SER A 201 14.86 -28.89 3.17
N ILE A 202 14.24 -30.07 3.22
CA ILE A 202 14.67 -31.21 4.04
C ILE A 202 15.52 -32.17 3.21
N SER A 203 16.20 -33.10 3.87
CA SER A 203 16.89 -34.21 3.21
C SER A 203 15.95 -35.36 2.87
N LYS A 204 16.34 -36.24 1.93
CA LYS A 204 15.63 -37.51 1.69
C LYS A 204 15.58 -38.41 2.92
N GLN A 205 16.63 -38.38 3.74
CA GLN A 205 16.67 -39.12 5.00
C GLN A 205 15.57 -38.63 5.94
N ALA A 206 15.36 -37.31 6.04
CA ALA A 206 14.27 -36.75 6.84
C ALA A 206 12.91 -37.27 6.40
N LEU A 207 12.64 -37.28 5.08
CA LEU A 207 11.39 -37.79 4.54
C LEU A 207 11.15 -39.27 4.89
N ALA A 208 12.21 -40.10 4.91
CA ALA A 208 12.11 -41.52 5.21
C ALA A 208 11.99 -41.83 6.71
N GLU A 209 12.67 -41.05 7.57
CA GLU A 209 12.79 -41.33 9.00
C GLU A 209 11.84 -40.51 9.89
N CYS A 210 11.32 -39.39 9.38
CA CYS A 210 10.36 -38.54 10.08
C CYS A 210 8.94 -38.77 9.54
N SER A 211 7.92 -38.46 10.35
CA SER A 211 6.50 -38.54 9.95
C SER A 211 6.09 -37.40 8.99
N LEU A 212 6.82 -37.25 7.88
CA LEU A 212 6.59 -36.24 6.85
C LEU A 212 5.76 -36.84 5.72
N THR A 213 4.91 -36.02 5.11
CA THR A 213 4.11 -36.42 3.94
C THR A 213 4.57 -35.64 2.74
N LEU A 214 5.02 -36.34 1.69
CA LEU A 214 5.30 -35.74 0.39
C LEU A 214 3.97 -35.45 -0.32
N LEU A 215 3.73 -34.18 -0.61
CA LEU A 215 2.54 -33.71 -1.30
C LEU A 215 2.85 -33.54 -2.78
N PRO A 216 2.01 -34.07 -3.69
CA PRO A 216 2.20 -33.88 -5.13
C PRO A 216 1.87 -32.44 -5.55
N PRO A 217 2.35 -32.00 -6.73
CA PRO A 217 1.84 -30.80 -7.39
C PRO A 217 0.31 -30.84 -7.51
N GLN A 218 -0.30 -29.66 -7.64
CA GLN A 218 -1.76 -29.44 -7.62
C GLN A 218 -2.42 -29.66 -6.25
N SER A 219 -1.66 -29.96 -5.19
CA SER A 219 -2.20 -29.88 -3.82
C SER A 219 -2.49 -28.43 -3.45
N VAL A 220 -3.67 -28.16 -2.89
CA VAL A 220 -4.06 -26.84 -2.40
C VAL A 220 -3.73 -26.73 -0.92
N LEU A 221 -2.86 -25.80 -0.57
CA LEU A 221 -2.48 -25.50 0.81
C LEU A 221 -3.34 -24.40 1.39
N ILE A 222 -3.62 -24.47 2.69
CA ILE A 222 -4.30 -23.45 3.49
C ILE A 222 -3.46 -23.20 4.74
N ALA A 223 -3.12 -21.93 4.99
CA ALA A 223 -2.44 -21.50 6.20
C ALA A 223 -3.39 -21.52 7.40
N MET A 224 -3.15 -22.42 8.34
CA MET A 224 -3.97 -22.54 9.55
C MET A 224 -3.60 -21.52 10.62
N TYR A 225 -2.31 -21.17 10.71
CA TYR A 225 -1.74 -20.32 11.76
C TYR A 225 -1.10 -19.05 11.16
N GLY A 226 -0.93 -18.04 12.01
CA GLY A 226 -0.19 -16.82 11.69
C GLY A 226 -0.92 -15.56 12.15
N GLN A 227 -0.20 -14.68 12.85
CA GLN A 227 -0.71 -13.36 13.21
C GLN A 227 -0.73 -12.44 11.97
N GLY A 228 -1.70 -11.54 11.87
CA GLY A 228 -1.88 -10.67 10.70
C GLY A 228 -2.65 -11.36 9.56
N LYS A 229 -2.10 -11.30 8.32
CA LYS A 229 -2.78 -11.71 7.08
C LYS A 229 -2.61 -13.19 6.70
N THR A 230 -1.72 -13.95 7.34
CA THR A 230 -1.36 -15.31 6.89
C THR A 230 -2.49 -16.33 7.11
N ARG A 231 -3.12 -16.35 8.28
CA ARG A 231 -4.23 -17.28 8.59
C ARG A 231 -5.36 -17.14 7.57
N GLY A 232 -5.73 -18.27 6.93
CA GLY A 232 -6.78 -18.36 5.93
C GLY A 232 -6.29 -18.17 4.49
N GLN A 233 -5.02 -17.80 4.28
CA GLN A 233 -4.46 -17.75 2.93
C GLN A 233 -4.30 -19.14 2.35
N SER A 234 -4.32 -19.23 1.02
CA SER A 234 -4.16 -20.48 0.28
C SER A 234 -3.11 -20.37 -0.81
N ALA A 235 -2.62 -21.51 -1.30
CA ALA A 235 -1.66 -21.58 -2.39
C ALA A 235 -1.77 -22.94 -3.10
N ILE A 236 -1.35 -23.02 -4.36
CA ILE A 236 -1.27 -24.28 -5.11
C ILE A 236 0.20 -24.68 -5.22
N LEU A 237 0.52 -25.93 -4.87
CA LEU A 237 1.85 -26.49 -5.12
C LEU A 237 2.07 -26.71 -6.62
N GLN A 238 3.17 -26.18 -7.16
CA GLN A 238 3.64 -26.50 -8.52
C GLN A 238 4.81 -27.50 -8.51
N VAL A 239 5.35 -27.79 -7.33
CA VAL A 239 6.42 -28.76 -7.10
C VAL A 239 6.01 -29.75 -6.02
N GLU A 240 6.63 -30.93 -5.99
CA GLU A 240 6.51 -31.83 -4.85
C GLU A 240 7.14 -31.18 -3.62
N ALA A 241 6.41 -31.19 -2.51
CA ALA A 241 6.87 -30.57 -1.27
C ALA A 241 6.33 -31.27 -0.04
N THR A 242 7.03 -31.11 1.07
CA THR A 242 6.51 -31.39 2.40
C THR A 242 6.09 -30.07 3.04
N THR A 243 5.30 -30.11 4.11
CA THR A 243 4.82 -28.89 4.80
C THR A 243 5.02 -29.01 6.30
N ASN A 244 4.98 -27.88 7.01
CA ASN A 244 4.91 -27.87 8.46
C ASN A 244 3.47 -28.13 8.99
N GLN A 245 3.31 -28.32 10.31
CA GLN A 245 1.98 -28.57 10.91
C GLN A 245 1.00 -27.40 10.86
N ALA A 246 1.44 -26.24 10.35
CA ALA A 246 0.63 -25.04 10.22
C ALA A 246 -0.02 -24.93 8.84
N CYS A 247 0.34 -25.81 7.90
CA CYS A 247 -0.30 -25.95 6.60
C CYS A 247 -1.30 -27.10 6.63
N PHE A 248 -2.51 -26.83 6.18
CA PHE A 248 -3.49 -27.85 5.81
C PHE A 248 -3.43 -28.06 4.30
N ALA A 249 -3.44 -29.30 3.85
CA ALA A 249 -3.33 -29.65 2.44
C ALA A 249 -4.56 -30.44 1.99
N VAL A 250 -5.12 -30.03 0.86
CA VAL A 250 -6.11 -30.79 0.09
C VAL A 250 -5.38 -31.40 -1.09
N LEU A 251 -5.34 -32.72 -1.17
CA LEU A 251 -4.67 -33.41 -2.28
C LEU A 251 -5.50 -33.32 -3.57
N PRO A 252 -4.87 -33.44 -4.75
CA PRO A 252 -5.58 -33.54 -6.03
C PRO A 252 -6.66 -34.60 -5.98
N ASN A 253 -7.84 -34.30 -6.52
CA ASN A 253 -9.02 -35.15 -6.51
C ASN A 253 -9.95 -34.82 -7.68
N ASP A 254 -10.97 -35.65 -7.88
CA ASP A 254 -11.94 -35.50 -8.98
C ASP A 254 -13.15 -34.61 -8.62
N THR A 255 -13.23 -34.14 -7.36
CA THR A 255 -14.33 -33.29 -6.89
C THR A 255 -14.08 -31.82 -7.20
N TRP A 256 -12.86 -31.32 -6.93
CA TRP A 256 -12.51 -29.93 -7.14
C TRP A 256 -11.24 -29.77 -7.97
N ASP A 257 -11.34 -28.92 -8.99
CA ASP A 257 -10.18 -28.39 -9.69
C ASP A 257 -9.36 -27.53 -8.72
N ALA A 258 -8.04 -27.68 -8.74
CA ALA A 258 -7.16 -27.02 -7.76
C ALA A 258 -7.23 -25.50 -7.86
N GLU A 259 -7.34 -24.95 -9.07
CA GLU A 259 -7.50 -23.52 -9.28
C GLU A 259 -8.88 -23.06 -8.82
N PHE A 260 -9.94 -23.82 -9.13
CA PHE A 260 -11.28 -23.49 -8.63
C PHE A 260 -11.33 -23.41 -7.11
N LEU A 261 -10.81 -24.43 -6.40
CA LEU A 261 -10.75 -24.46 -4.95
C LEU A 261 -9.91 -23.31 -4.40
N HIS A 262 -8.76 -23.03 -5.02
CA HIS A 262 -7.92 -21.92 -4.62
C HIS A 262 -8.63 -20.56 -4.72
N HIS A 263 -9.31 -20.28 -5.84
CA HIS A 263 -10.07 -19.04 -6.02
C HIS A 263 -11.27 -18.97 -5.05
N TRP A 264 -11.94 -20.09 -4.75
CA TRP A 264 -13.00 -20.12 -3.74
C TRP A 264 -12.47 -19.77 -2.35
N LEU A 265 -11.32 -20.32 -1.97
CA LEU A 265 -10.64 -20.00 -0.70
C LEU A 265 -10.23 -18.53 -0.63
N MET A 266 -9.76 -17.95 -1.75
CA MET A 266 -9.49 -16.51 -1.83
C MET A 266 -10.76 -15.67 -1.63
N ALA A 267 -11.87 -16.06 -2.25
CA ALA A 267 -13.15 -15.37 -2.11
C ALA A 267 -13.74 -15.47 -0.69
N SER A 268 -13.45 -16.57 0.00
CA SER A 268 -13.94 -16.91 1.34
C SER A 268 -12.97 -16.52 2.46
N TYR A 269 -11.90 -15.79 2.14
CA TYR A 269 -10.80 -15.50 3.08
C TYR A 269 -11.27 -14.86 4.39
N GLU A 270 -12.17 -13.87 4.34
CA GLU A 270 -12.71 -13.23 5.54
C GLU A 270 -13.65 -14.17 6.33
N ASP A 271 -14.45 -14.97 5.63
CA ASP A 271 -15.35 -15.95 6.25
C ASP A 271 -14.55 -17.03 7.00
N LEU A 272 -13.48 -17.54 6.38
CA LEU A 272 -12.56 -18.49 7.00
C LEU A 272 -11.96 -17.93 8.29
N ARG A 273 -11.59 -16.66 8.29
CA ARG A 273 -11.04 -16.01 9.48
C ARG A 273 -12.07 -15.90 10.60
N ALA A 274 -13.29 -15.52 10.26
CA ALA A 274 -14.41 -15.43 11.18
C ALA A 274 -14.72 -16.77 11.87
N LEU A 275 -14.53 -17.93 11.19
CA LEU A 275 -14.73 -19.26 11.79
C LEU A 275 -13.85 -19.53 13.03
N SER A 276 -12.70 -18.87 13.12
CA SER A 276 -11.78 -18.99 14.25
C SER A 276 -11.92 -17.86 15.28
N ASP A 277 -12.56 -16.76 14.90
CA ASP A 277 -12.75 -15.57 15.74
C ASP A 277 -13.98 -15.77 16.64
N GLY A 278 -13.74 -16.14 17.90
CA GLY A 278 -14.81 -16.40 18.89
C GLY A 278 -14.60 -17.61 19.79
N ARG A 279 -13.56 -18.44 19.55
CA ARG A 279 -13.31 -19.67 20.32
C ARG A 279 -12.56 -19.49 21.66
N GLY A 280 -12.59 -18.31 22.26
CA GLY A 280 -12.24 -18.11 23.67
C GLY A 280 -10.82 -18.51 24.12
N GLY A 281 -9.83 -18.49 23.22
CA GLY A 281 -8.42 -18.73 23.53
C GLY A 281 -7.51 -17.61 23.03
N ASN A 282 -6.32 -17.46 23.61
CA ASN A 282 -5.36 -16.38 23.30
C ASN A 282 -4.85 -16.34 21.84
N GLN A 283 -5.20 -17.31 20.99
CA GLN A 283 -4.91 -17.32 19.55
C GLN A 283 -6.10 -17.88 18.77
N ALA A 284 -6.71 -17.06 17.93
CA ALA A 284 -7.72 -17.50 16.97
C ALA A 284 -7.01 -18.21 15.79
N ASN A 285 -6.99 -19.54 15.78
CA ASN A 285 -6.35 -20.35 14.75
C ASN A 285 -7.41 -21.16 14.00
N LEU A 286 -7.20 -21.36 12.70
CA LEU A 286 -7.89 -22.40 11.95
C LEU A 286 -7.36 -23.78 12.38
N ASN A 287 -8.16 -24.82 12.16
CA ASN A 287 -7.72 -26.19 12.37
C ASN A 287 -8.33 -27.12 11.32
N GLY A 288 -7.78 -28.32 11.19
CA GLY A 288 -8.25 -29.29 10.20
C GLY A 288 -9.71 -29.68 10.37
N GLY A 289 -10.26 -29.68 11.59
CA GLY A 289 -11.67 -29.96 11.82
C GLY A 289 -12.60 -28.88 11.22
N LEU A 290 -12.24 -27.61 11.41
CA LEU A 290 -12.93 -26.47 10.79
C LEU A 290 -12.87 -26.54 9.27
N LEU A 291 -11.68 -26.79 8.72
CA LEU A 291 -11.47 -26.84 7.27
C LEU A 291 -12.18 -28.03 6.62
N ASN A 292 -12.13 -29.20 7.25
CA ASN A 292 -12.83 -30.38 6.76
C ASN A 292 -14.37 -30.23 6.76
N ALA A 293 -14.92 -29.37 7.63
CA ALA A 293 -16.36 -29.10 7.70
C ALA A 293 -16.84 -28.02 6.71
N LEU A 294 -15.96 -27.45 5.88
CA LEU A 294 -16.36 -26.45 4.89
C LEU A 294 -17.28 -27.07 3.84
N GLU A 295 -18.43 -26.42 3.63
CA GLU A 295 -19.32 -26.71 2.51
C GLU A 295 -18.92 -25.84 1.32
N ILE A 296 -18.46 -26.49 0.26
CA ILE A 296 -17.90 -25.82 -0.92
C ILE A 296 -18.74 -26.17 -2.13
N SER A 297 -19.07 -25.16 -2.94
CA SER A 297 -19.74 -25.37 -4.23
C SER A 297 -18.94 -26.35 -5.07
N ALA A 298 -19.61 -27.33 -5.65
CA ALA A 298 -19.01 -28.43 -6.38
C ALA A 298 -19.80 -28.74 -7.67
N PRO A 299 -19.89 -27.79 -8.62
CA PRO A 299 -20.39 -28.11 -9.96
C PRO A 299 -19.46 -29.13 -10.63
N ALA A 300 -19.89 -29.70 -11.76
CA ALA A 300 -19.05 -30.66 -12.50
C ALA A 300 -17.66 -30.08 -12.82
N ILE A 301 -16.62 -30.92 -12.81
CA ILE A 301 -15.22 -30.50 -12.95
C ILE A 301 -14.96 -29.65 -14.22
N ASP A 302 -15.63 -29.98 -15.32
CA ASP A 302 -15.52 -29.21 -16.57
C ASP A 302 -16.16 -27.83 -16.46
N GLU A 303 -17.24 -27.71 -15.68
CA GLU A 303 -17.84 -26.41 -15.39
C GLU A 303 -16.95 -25.57 -14.49
N GLN A 304 -16.31 -26.18 -13.47
CA GLN A 304 -15.32 -25.50 -12.64
C GLN A 304 -14.19 -24.89 -13.50
N ARG A 305 -13.65 -25.67 -14.44
CA ARG A 305 -12.61 -25.21 -15.37
C ARG A 305 -13.09 -24.06 -16.27
N ARG A 306 -14.33 -24.12 -16.76
CA ARG A 306 -14.92 -23.02 -17.55
C ARG A 306 -15.08 -21.74 -16.71
N ILE A 307 -15.53 -21.87 -15.46
CA ILE A 307 -15.65 -20.75 -14.52
C ILE A 307 -14.28 -20.13 -14.25
N VAL A 308 -13.27 -20.96 -13.94
CA VAL A 308 -11.89 -20.52 -13.70
C VAL A 308 -11.32 -19.80 -14.91
N ALA A 309 -11.45 -20.34 -16.13
CA ALA A 309 -10.94 -19.71 -17.34
C ALA A 309 -11.54 -18.31 -17.57
N ARG A 310 -12.86 -18.15 -17.36
CA ARG A 310 -13.53 -16.85 -17.44
C ARG A 310 -13.05 -15.91 -16.33
N LEU A 311 -12.98 -16.40 -15.10
CA LEU A 311 -12.55 -15.63 -13.94
C LEU A 311 -11.11 -15.13 -14.11
N GLN A 312 -10.18 -15.98 -14.57
CA GLN A 312 -8.78 -15.60 -14.83
C GLN A 312 -8.67 -14.45 -15.83
N SER A 313 -9.46 -14.47 -16.91
CA SER A 313 -9.49 -13.36 -17.86
C SER A 313 -9.96 -12.05 -17.20
N GLN A 314 -10.99 -12.12 -16.35
CA GLN A 314 -11.49 -10.96 -15.61
C GLN A 314 -10.50 -10.45 -14.56
N LEU A 315 -9.83 -11.36 -13.85
CA LEU A 315 -8.80 -11.03 -12.88
C LEU A 315 -7.59 -10.36 -13.53
N ALA A 316 -7.14 -10.86 -14.68
CA ALA A 316 -6.06 -10.24 -15.44
C ALA A 316 -6.43 -8.81 -15.90
N GLN A 317 -7.67 -8.59 -16.31
CA GLN A 317 -8.17 -7.24 -16.65
C GLN A 317 -8.21 -6.34 -15.41
N ALA A 318 -8.65 -6.84 -14.26
CA ALA A 318 -8.66 -6.08 -13.01
C ALA A 318 -7.26 -5.67 -12.58
N ASP A 319 -6.28 -6.59 -12.68
CA ASP A 319 -4.88 -6.32 -12.37
C ASP A 319 -4.31 -5.25 -13.33
N ALA A 320 -4.64 -5.31 -14.63
CA ALA A 320 -4.24 -4.29 -15.60
C ALA A 320 -4.85 -2.91 -15.29
N ILE A 321 -6.12 -2.84 -14.88
CA ILE A 321 -6.78 -1.60 -14.46
C ILE A 321 -6.09 -1.02 -13.23
N ALA A 322 -5.75 -1.85 -12.23
CA ALA A 322 -5.07 -1.42 -11.02
C ALA A 322 -3.67 -0.84 -11.34
N GLN A 323 -2.91 -1.50 -12.21
CA GLN A 323 -1.61 -1.01 -12.68
C GLN A 323 -1.74 0.33 -13.43
N ALA A 324 -2.72 0.44 -14.34
CA ALA A 324 -2.96 1.67 -15.09
C ALA A 324 -3.36 2.84 -14.17
N ALA A 325 -4.24 2.61 -13.20
CA ALA A 325 -4.65 3.61 -12.23
C ALA A 325 -3.47 4.10 -11.37
N ALA A 326 -2.60 3.18 -10.92
CA ALA A 326 -1.40 3.52 -10.16
C ALA A 326 -0.41 4.34 -11.00
N ALA A 327 -0.21 3.97 -12.27
CA ALA A 327 0.64 4.71 -13.19
C ALA A 327 0.10 6.12 -13.47
N GLN A 328 -1.21 6.26 -13.64
CA GLN A 328 -1.87 7.56 -13.83
C GLN A 328 -1.71 8.46 -12.60
N LEU A 329 -1.92 7.92 -11.39
CA LEU A 329 -1.70 8.68 -10.15
C LEU A 329 -0.26 9.18 -10.05
N ALA A 330 0.72 8.32 -10.35
CA ALA A 330 2.14 8.71 -10.34
C ALA A 330 2.47 9.82 -11.35
N GLN A 331 1.79 9.85 -12.51
CA GLN A 331 1.93 10.95 -13.47
C GLN A 331 1.31 12.24 -12.93
N ILE A 332 0.11 12.17 -12.34
CA ILE A 332 -0.59 13.32 -11.75
C ILE A 332 0.23 13.93 -10.61
N GLU A 333 0.87 13.12 -9.77
CA GLU A 333 1.72 13.57 -8.66
C GLU A 333 2.94 14.37 -9.11
N ARG A 334 3.40 14.17 -10.35
CA ARG A 334 4.51 14.94 -10.95
C ARG A 334 4.06 16.24 -11.60
N LEU A 335 2.77 16.41 -11.91
CA LEU A 335 2.25 17.61 -12.60
C LEU A 335 2.53 18.92 -11.88
N PRO A 336 2.34 19.05 -10.54
CA PRO A 336 2.56 20.31 -9.85
C PRO A 336 3.96 20.88 -10.08
N GLN A 337 4.98 20.03 -9.98
CA GLN A 337 6.37 20.44 -10.18
C GLN A 337 6.62 20.89 -11.62
N ARG A 338 6.08 20.17 -12.62
CA ARG A 338 6.24 20.55 -14.03
C ARG A 338 5.56 21.89 -14.34
N LEU A 339 4.35 22.11 -13.82
CA LEU A 339 3.61 23.36 -14.01
C LEU A 339 4.38 24.55 -13.42
N LEU A 340 4.89 24.40 -12.19
CA LEU A 340 5.73 25.41 -11.56
C LEU A 340 6.99 25.67 -12.40
N ALA A 341 7.75 24.62 -12.71
CA ALA A 341 9.00 24.74 -13.46
C ALA A 341 8.79 25.41 -14.83
N GLN A 342 7.76 25.02 -15.58
CA GLN A 342 7.42 25.64 -16.87
C GLN A 342 7.05 27.12 -16.70
N ALA A 343 6.15 27.43 -15.77
CA ALA A 343 5.68 28.80 -15.59
C ALA A 343 6.78 29.76 -15.14
N PHE A 344 7.79 29.30 -14.38
CA PHE A 344 8.93 30.11 -13.98
C PHE A 344 10.09 30.08 -14.98
N ALA A 345 10.25 29.03 -15.79
CA ALA A 345 11.23 28.97 -16.87
C ALA A 345 10.84 29.87 -18.05
N GLU A 346 9.54 29.97 -18.38
CA GLU A 346 9.01 30.92 -19.37
C GLU A 346 9.26 32.40 -19.02
N GLN A 347 9.67 32.69 -17.78
CA GLN A 347 10.03 34.03 -17.31
C GLN A 347 11.55 34.27 -17.30
N GLY A 348 12.34 33.24 -17.64
CA GLY A 348 13.80 33.25 -17.63
C GLY A 348 14.40 33.76 -18.93
N ASP A 349 14.38 35.08 -19.10
CA ASP A 349 15.52 35.93 -19.49
C ASP A 349 15.02 37.37 -19.45
N VAL A 350 15.02 37.97 -18.26
CA VAL A 350 14.90 39.42 -18.14
C VAL A 350 16.10 39.88 -17.30
N PRO A 351 17.04 40.64 -17.91
CA PRO A 351 18.38 40.90 -17.40
C PRO A 351 18.44 41.70 -16.10
#